data_AF-A0A081K8X2-F1
#
_entry.id   AF-A0A081K8X2-F1
#
_cell.length_a   1.000
_cell.length_b   1.000
_cell.length_c   1.000
_cell.angle_alpha   90.00
_cell.angle_beta   90.00
_cell.angle_gamma   90.00
#
_symmetry.space_group_name_H-M   'P 1'
#
loop_
_entity.id
_entity.type
_entity.pdbx_description
1 polymer ?
#
loop_
_entity_poly.entity_id
_entity_poly.type
_entity_poly.pdbx_seq_one_letter_code
_entity_poly.pdbx_strand_id
1 'polypeptide(L)'
;MVLRNVCLCLFILSSFASASDDRHKLLLNLKYYRGDDVVKEVNFYGTEIDPNVTSNEYGQFKMTVDGIEVEDLSDATFWRLNKLRRSFSYDTFSQGIQKLEPGKAMCKLGGPAMGITLETRYLTYQNHRIVHDEMRPVYDRSLNCLYQRRYQPVNENAREAARGVVETLRTIGEMYSPIEQD
;
A
#
# COMPACT_ATOMS: atom_id res chain seq x y z
N MET A 1 -13.99 -52.64 -28.81
CA MET A 1 -13.33 -51.36 -29.18
C MET A 1 -14.37 -50.27 -28.96
N VAL A 2 -14.38 -49.62 -27.79
CA VAL A 2 -13.73 -48.31 -27.54
C VAL A 2 -14.40 -47.24 -28.43
N LEU A 3 -15.19 -46.28 -27.94
CA LEU A 3 -14.82 -45.24 -26.97
C LEU A 3 -16.08 -44.56 -26.39
N ARG A 4 -16.07 -44.33 -25.07
CA ARG A 4 -16.86 -43.33 -24.32
C ARG A 4 -16.48 -41.90 -24.77
N ASN A 5 -17.37 -40.93 -24.56
CA ASN A 5 -17.11 -39.55 -24.08
C ASN A 5 -18.48 -38.83 -24.11
N VAL A 6 -19.23 -38.57 -23.02
CA VAL A 6 -18.95 -37.89 -21.74
C VAL A 6 -18.51 -36.42 -21.89
N CYS A 7 -19.15 -35.59 -21.05
CA CYS A 7 -19.01 -34.16 -20.76
C CYS A 7 -19.76 -33.22 -21.72
N LEU A 8 -20.92 -32.63 -21.38
CA LEU A 8 -21.40 -32.13 -20.08
C LEU A 8 -20.39 -31.20 -19.41
N CYS A 9 -20.52 -29.91 -19.69
CA CYS A 9 -20.58 -28.85 -18.67
C CYS A 9 -20.61 -27.49 -19.38
N LEU A 10 -21.83 -27.07 -19.69
CA LEU A 10 -22.19 -25.68 -19.92
C LEU A 10 -22.11 -24.96 -18.57
N PHE A 11 -20.90 -24.56 -18.17
CA PHE A 11 -20.69 -23.60 -17.08
C PHE A 11 -19.80 -22.49 -17.61
N ILE A 12 -20.38 -21.67 -18.49
CA ILE A 12 -19.89 -20.31 -18.70
C ILE A 12 -20.36 -19.54 -17.47
N LEU A 13 -19.59 -19.64 -16.37
CA LEU A 13 -19.66 -18.68 -15.29
C LEU A 13 -19.20 -17.36 -15.89
N SER A 14 -20.18 -16.60 -16.36
CA SER A 14 -20.08 -15.17 -16.61
C SER A 14 -19.70 -14.50 -15.30
N SER A 15 -18.40 -14.43 -15.03
CA SER A 15 -17.84 -13.41 -14.17
C SER A 15 -18.05 -12.08 -14.89
N PHE A 16 -19.24 -11.51 -14.70
CA PHE A 16 -19.39 -10.08 -14.80
C PHE A 16 -18.44 -9.51 -13.76
N ALA A 17 -17.23 -9.16 -14.20
CA ALA A 17 -16.45 -8.14 -13.55
C ALA A 17 -17.39 -6.94 -13.48
N SER A 18 -17.90 -6.68 -12.28
CA SER A 18 -18.47 -5.39 -11.97
C SER A 18 -17.35 -4.39 -12.23
N ALA A 19 -17.32 -3.85 -13.45
CA ALA A 19 -16.71 -2.57 -13.74
C ALA A 19 -17.54 -1.52 -12.99
N SER A 20 -17.47 -1.59 -11.66
CA SER A 20 -17.70 -0.46 -10.80
C SER A 20 -16.70 0.57 -11.30
N ASP A 21 -17.21 1.69 -11.78
CA ASP A 21 -16.45 2.92 -11.98
C ASP A 21 -15.89 3.32 -10.62
N ASP A 22 -14.84 2.63 -10.18
CA ASP A 22 -14.21 2.89 -8.91
C ASP A 22 -13.39 4.16 -9.11
N ARG A 23 -14.05 5.29 -8.83
CA ARG A 23 -13.46 6.63 -8.89
C ARG A 23 -12.26 6.76 -7.94
N HIS A 24 -12.05 5.79 -7.06
CA HIS A 24 -10.93 5.77 -6.15
C HIS A 24 -9.60 5.45 -6.84
N LYS A 25 -8.60 6.27 -6.53
CA LYS A 25 -7.20 6.04 -6.88
C LYS A 25 -6.46 5.48 -5.68
N LEU A 26 -5.52 4.57 -5.92
CA LEU A 26 -4.63 4.07 -4.89
C LEU A 26 -3.71 5.19 -4.41
N LEU A 27 -3.77 5.51 -3.11
CA LEU A 27 -3.03 6.60 -2.47
C LEU A 27 -1.84 6.10 -1.65
N LEU A 28 -2.02 5.01 -0.89
CA LEU A 28 -0.96 4.36 -0.13
C LEU A 28 -1.05 2.85 -0.35
N ASN A 29 0.10 2.20 -0.43
CA ASN A 29 0.20 0.75 -0.52
C ASN A 29 1.30 0.26 0.42
N LEU A 30 0.93 -0.56 1.41
CA LEU A 30 1.83 -1.21 2.33
C LEU A 30 2.01 -2.67 1.93
N LYS A 31 3.20 -3.04 1.45
CA LYS A 31 3.54 -4.41 1.04
C LYS A 31 4.43 -5.08 2.06
N TYR A 32 4.08 -6.30 2.44
CA TYR A 32 4.92 -7.17 3.26
C TYR A 32 5.63 -8.17 2.36
N TYR A 33 6.93 -8.27 2.53
CA TYR A 33 7.77 -9.17 1.75
C TYR A 33 8.27 -10.34 2.59
N ARG A 34 8.28 -11.52 1.96
CA ARG A 34 9.01 -12.71 2.40
C ARG A 34 9.86 -13.20 1.23
N GLY A 35 11.15 -12.94 1.28
CA GLY A 35 12.02 -13.07 0.12
C GLY A 35 11.64 -12.01 -0.91
N ASP A 36 11.36 -12.44 -2.14
CA ASP A 36 10.92 -11.58 -3.23
C ASP A 36 9.38 -11.53 -3.37
N ASP A 37 8.66 -12.33 -2.58
CA ASP A 37 7.21 -12.46 -2.67
C ASP A 37 6.50 -11.44 -1.76
N VAL A 38 5.46 -10.80 -2.30
CA VAL A 38 4.51 -10.01 -1.50
C VAL A 38 3.52 -10.97 -0.86
N VAL A 39 3.59 -11.12 0.46
CA VAL A 39 2.75 -12.06 1.22
C VAL A 39 1.53 -11.39 1.87
N LYS A 40 1.51 -10.06 1.88
CA LYS A 40 0.39 -9.26 2.38
C LYS A 40 0.43 -7.87 1.80
N GLU A 41 -0.74 -7.32 1.49
CA GLU A 41 -0.89 -5.97 0.95
C GLU A 41 -2.03 -5.21 1.65
N VAL A 42 -1.75 -3.99 2.09
CA VAL A 42 -2.76 -3.08 2.66
C VAL A 42 -2.82 -1.83 1.81
N ASN A 43 -3.95 -1.61 1.15
CA ASN A 43 -4.13 -0.54 0.18
C ASN A 43 -5.13 0.50 0.71
N PHE A 44 -4.75 1.77 0.67
CA PHE A 44 -5.60 2.91 0.98
C PHE A 44 -5.90 3.69 -0.29
N TYR A 45 -7.17 3.88 -0.58
CA TYR A 45 -7.65 4.54 -1.78
C TYR A 45 -8.41 5.82 -1.45
N GLY A 46 -8.43 6.76 -2.39
CA GLY A 46 -9.25 7.96 -2.28
C GLY A 46 -9.76 8.45 -3.63
N THR A 47 -10.90 9.13 -3.66
CA THR A 47 -11.49 9.72 -4.87
C THR A 47 -10.64 10.87 -5.43
N GLU A 48 -9.89 11.56 -4.56
CA GLU A 48 -8.98 12.63 -4.91
C GLU A 48 -7.54 12.26 -4.58
N ILE A 49 -6.61 12.61 -5.47
CA ILE A 49 -5.18 12.31 -5.28
C ILE A 49 -4.47 13.35 -4.41
N ASP A 50 -4.94 14.60 -4.38
CA ASP A 50 -4.31 15.70 -3.65
C ASP A 50 -4.60 15.62 -2.13
N PRO A 51 -3.59 15.39 -1.25
CA PRO A 51 -3.79 15.36 0.20
C PRO A 51 -4.06 16.73 0.84
N ASN A 52 -4.09 17.82 0.08
CA ASN A 52 -4.53 19.14 0.55
C ASN A 52 -6.05 19.31 0.51
N VAL A 53 -6.80 18.41 -0.13
CA VAL A 53 -8.26 18.49 -0.14
C VAL A 53 -8.80 18.23 1.27
N THR A 54 -9.59 19.19 1.77
CA THR A 54 -10.19 19.18 3.12
C THR A 54 -11.72 18.99 3.11
N SER A 55 -12.32 18.80 1.93
CA SER A 55 -13.77 18.60 1.76
C SER A 55 -14.15 17.15 2.03
N ASN A 56 -15.31 16.90 2.65
CA ASN A 56 -15.71 15.66 3.33
C ASN A 56 -16.95 14.96 2.73
N GLU A 57 -17.13 14.95 1.42
CA GLU A 57 -18.27 14.21 0.84
C GLU A 57 -18.22 12.72 1.23
N TYR A 58 -19.33 12.12 1.62
CA TYR A 58 -19.35 10.72 2.07
C TYR A 58 -18.77 9.76 1.01
N GLY A 59 -17.92 8.82 1.45
CA GLY A 59 -17.34 7.79 0.58
C GLY A 59 -16.11 8.23 -0.24
N GLN A 60 -15.28 9.15 0.29
CA GLN A 60 -14.04 9.54 -0.41
C GLN A 60 -12.92 8.53 -0.29
N PHE A 61 -12.95 7.69 0.74
CA PHE A 61 -11.85 6.81 1.08
C PHE A 61 -12.33 5.37 1.20
N LYS A 62 -11.45 4.47 0.79
CA LYS A 62 -11.63 3.03 0.88
C LYS A 62 -10.32 2.39 1.33
N MET A 63 -10.41 1.24 1.97
CA MET A 63 -9.25 0.43 2.30
C MET A 63 -9.49 -1.02 1.94
N THR A 64 -8.44 -1.71 1.50
CA THR A 64 -8.46 -3.16 1.33
C THR A 64 -7.26 -3.80 2.01
N VAL A 65 -7.45 -4.99 2.57
CA VAL A 65 -6.38 -5.90 3.02
C VAL A 65 -6.45 -7.14 2.14
N ASP A 66 -5.37 -7.45 1.44
CA ASP A 66 -5.27 -8.59 0.51
C ASP A 66 -6.42 -8.61 -0.53
N GLY A 67 -6.81 -7.43 -1.00
CA GLY A 67 -7.88 -7.23 -1.97
C GLY A 67 -9.30 -7.25 -1.39
N ILE A 68 -9.47 -7.59 -0.12
CA ILE A 68 -10.75 -7.60 0.58
C ILE A 68 -11.00 -6.23 1.20
N GLU A 69 -12.15 -5.63 0.94
CA GLU A 69 -12.52 -4.33 1.50
C GLU A 69 -12.66 -4.41 3.03
N VAL A 70 -12.09 -3.42 3.71
CA VAL A 70 -12.19 -3.30 5.16
C VAL A 70 -13.43 -2.48 5.50
N GLU A 71 -14.41 -3.14 6.10
CA GLU A 71 -15.61 -2.49 6.63
C GLU A 71 -15.32 -1.89 8.02
N ASP A 72 -16.14 -0.94 8.47
CA ASP A 72 -16.12 -0.37 9.84
C ASP A 72 -14.86 0.40 10.29
N LEU A 73 -14.03 0.91 9.37
CA LEU A 73 -12.99 1.88 9.75
C LEU A 73 -13.58 3.26 10.04
N SER A 74 -13.18 3.86 11.16
CA SER A 74 -13.59 5.22 11.49
C SER A 74 -13.04 6.25 10.49
N ASP A 75 -13.85 7.27 10.17
CA ASP A 75 -13.41 8.42 9.35
C ASP A 75 -12.13 9.06 9.88
N ALA A 76 -11.95 9.09 11.21
CA ALA A 76 -10.75 9.61 11.85
C ALA A 76 -9.47 8.89 11.38
N THR A 77 -9.54 7.58 11.14
CA THR A 77 -8.43 6.78 10.60
C THR A 77 -8.09 7.22 9.18
N PHE A 78 -9.09 7.35 8.30
CA PHE A 78 -8.89 7.80 6.93
C PHE A 78 -8.31 9.22 6.86
N TRP A 79 -8.86 10.14 7.65
CA TRP A 79 -8.35 11.51 7.74
C TRP A 79 -6.92 11.58 8.28
N ARG A 80 -6.59 10.76 9.28
CA ARG A 80 -5.23 10.65 9.81
C ARG A 80 -4.26 10.19 8.71
N LEU A 81 -4.60 9.15 7.97
CA LEU A 81 -3.77 8.64 6.87
C LEU A 81 -3.58 9.70 5.77
N ASN A 82 -4.66 10.37 5.37
CA ASN A 82 -4.61 11.44 4.38
C ASN A 82 -3.76 12.64 4.84
N LYS A 83 -3.87 13.02 6.12
CA LYS A 83 -3.07 14.09 6.71
C LYS A 83 -1.58 13.74 6.76
N LEU A 84 -1.24 12.52 7.20
CA LEU A 84 0.15 12.09 7.31
C LEU A 84 0.82 11.96 5.94
N ARG A 85 0.11 11.43 4.93
CA ARG A 85 0.70 11.26 3.59
C ARG A 85 1.11 12.57 2.94
N ARG A 86 0.46 13.69 3.32
CA ARG A 86 0.84 15.03 2.85
C ARG A 86 2.33 15.31 3.05
N SER A 87 2.93 14.84 4.15
CA SER A 87 4.33 15.13 4.48
C SER A 87 5.34 14.43 3.57
N PHE A 88 4.96 13.35 2.88
CA PHE A 88 5.89 12.54 2.09
C PHE A 88 5.41 12.23 0.66
N SER A 89 4.28 12.79 0.22
CA SER A 89 3.77 12.61 -1.15
C SER A 89 4.30 13.66 -2.14
N TYR A 90 5.14 14.60 -1.70
CA TYR A 90 5.69 15.66 -2.54
C TYR A 90 7.16 15.90 -2.26
N ASP A 91 7.92 16.30 -3.28
CA ASP A 91 9.33 16.68 -3.14
C ASP A 91 9.54 17.84 -2.16
N THR A 92 8.63 18.81 -2.14
CA THR A 92 8.74 19.99 -1.26
C THR A 92 8.66 19.64 0.23
N PHE A 93 7.85 18.64 0.59
CA PHE A 93 7.67 18.22 1.98
C PHE A 93 8.61 17.07 2.37
N SER A 94 8.83 16.12 1.48
CA SER A 94 9.76 15.00 1.71
C SER A 94 11.23 15.43 1.64
N GLN A 95 11.50 16.56 0.95
CA GLN A 95 12.83 16.98 0.49
C GLN A 95 13.51 15.92 -0.41
N GLY A 96 12.69 15.09 -1.06
CA GLY A 96 13.12 13.94 -1.85
C GLY A 96 13.10 12.63 -1.06
N ILE A 97 13.10 11.53 -1.80
CA ILE A 97 13.23 10.17 -1.26
C ILE A 97 14.67 9.72 -1.49
N GLN A 98 15.35 9.39 -0.39
CA GLN A 98 16.70 8.84 -0.44
C GLN A 98 16.64 7.34 -0.75
N LYS A 99 17.40 6.93 -1.77
CA LYS A 99 17.75 5.52 -1.96
C LYS A 99 18.95 5.19 -1.07
N LEU A 100 18.76 4.26 -0.15
CA LEU A 100 19.79 3.79 0.77
C LEU A 100 20.66 2.77 0.06
N GLU A 101 21.98 2.92 0.23
CA GLU A 101 22.92 1.91 -0.25
C GLU A 101 22.71 0.60 0.54
N PRO A 102 22.58 -0.54 -0.15
CA PRO A 102 22.43 -1.83 0.50
C PRO A 102 23.65 -2.10 1.39
N GLY A 103 23.43 -2.23 2.71
CA GLY A 103 24.50 -2.57 3.65
C GLY A 103 25.02 -3.99 3.42
N LYS A 104 26.14 -4.37 4.06
CA LYS A 104 26.50 -5.79 4.17
C LYS A 104 25.50 -6.46 5.13
N ALA A 105 24.84 -7.54 4.69
CA ALA A 105 24.03 -8.36 5.59
C ALA A 105 24.95 -8.96 6.67
N MET A 106 24.85 -8.44 7.90
CA MET A 106 25.72 -8.84 9.01
C MET A 106 25.20 -10.04 9.80
N CYS A 107 24.01 -10.57 9.49
CA CYS A 107 23.38 -11.58 10.33
C CYS A 107 23.50 -13.01 9.79
N LYS A 108 23.69 -13.94 10.73
CA LYS A 108 23.85 -15.38 10.49
C LYS A 108 22.52 -16.15 10.54
N LEU A 109 21.39 -15.48 10.31
CA LEU A 109 20.09 -16.16 10.28
C LEU A 109 19.88 -16.87 8.94
N GLY A 110 19.31 -18.08 9.00
CA GLY A 110 18.77 -18.75 7.81
C GLY A 110 17.33 -18.32 7.54
N GLY A 111 16.83 -18.60 6.32
CA GLY A 111 15.46 -18.30 5.91
C GLY A 111 15.33 -17.06 5.01
N PRO A 112 14.10 -16.69 4.62
CA PRO A 112 13.86 -15.57 3.72
C PRO A 112 14.01 -14.20 4.40
N ALA A 113 14.42 -13.20 3.64
CA ALA A 113 14.39 -11.80 4.07
C ALA A 113 12.95 -11.35 4.32
N MET A 114 12.69 -10.64 5.43
CA MET A 114 11.33 -10.15 5.74
C MET A 114 11.34 -8.65 6.00
N GLY A 115 10.46 -7.93 5.32
CA GLY A 115 10.38 -6.48 5.43
C GLY A 115 9.06 -5.94 4.93
N ILE A 116 8.92 -4.62 5.05
CA ILE A 116 7.76 -3.87 4.63
C ILE A 116 8.24 -2.71 3.77
N THR A 117 7.54 -2.46 2.66
CA THR A 117 7.68 -1.23 1.86
C THR A 117 6.36 -0.48 1.88
N LEU A 118 6.42 0.81 2.23
CA LEU A 118 5.34 1.76 2.01
C LEU A 118 5.59 2.47 0.68
N GLU A 119 4.61 2.37 -0.20
CA GLU A 119 4.48 3.17 -1.41
C GLU A 119 3.41 4.23 -1.21
N THR A 120 3.62 5.41 -1.80
CA THR A 120 2.64 6.49 -1.86
C THR A 120 2.41 6.90 -3.30
N ARG A 121 1.21 7.42 -3.59
CA ARG A 121 0.95 8.21 -4.77
C ARG A 121 1.74 9.52 -4.66
N TYR A 122 2.91 9.55 -5.28
CA TYR A 122 3.82 10.68 -5.28
C TYR A 122 3.40 11.68 -6.35
N LEU A 123 3.41 12.96 -6.01
CA LEU A 123 2.84 14.03 -6.82
C LEU A 123 3.90 15.06 -7.20
N THR A 124 3.93 15.43 -8.48
CA THR A 124 4.78 16.50 -8.99
C THR A 124 3.96 17.77 -9.24
N TYR A 125 4.39 18.88 -8.64
CA TYR A 125 3.73 20.18 -8.79
C TYR A 125 4.50 21.09 -9.74
N GLN A 126 3.77 21.70 -10.65
CA GLN A 126 4.25 22.82 -11.46
C GLN A 126 3.15 23.87 -11.51
N ASN A 127 3.51 25.14 -11.26
CA ASN A 127 2.56 26.27 -11.29
C ASN A 127 1.29 26.03 -10.47
N HIS A 128 1.43 25.52 -9.24
CA HIS A 128 0.33 25.20 -8.32
C HIS A 128 -0.67 24.14 -8.81
N ARG A 129 -0.27 23.30 -9.77
CA ARG A 129 -1.08 22.20 -10.29
C ARG A 129 -0.30 20.89 -10.23
N ILE A 130 -1.00 19.79 -9.97
CA ILE A 130 -0.46 18.44 -10.14
C ILE A 130 -0.33 18.21 -11.65
N VAL A 131 0.89 17.98 -12.11
CA VAL A 131 1.17 17.66 -13.52
C VAL A 131 1.51 16.20 -13.75
N HIS A 132 1.84 15.48 -12.68
CA HIS A 132 2.16 14.06 -12.73
C HIS A 132 1.92 13.40 -11.38
N ASP A 133 1.47 12.15 -11.41
CA ASP A 133 1.30 11.28 -10.27
C ASP A 133 1.74 9.85 -10.59
N GLU A 134 2.41 9.20 -9.66
CA GLU A 134 2.71 7.77 -9.75
C GLU A 134 2.91 7.13 -8.37
N MET A 135 2.75 5.82 -8.27
CA MET A 135 3.10 5.10 -7.04
C MET A 135 4.62 4.99 -6.93
N ARG A 136 5.19 5.44 -5.82
CA ARG A 136 6.63 5.34 -5.53
C ARG A 136 6.88 4.77 -4.14
N PRO A 137 7.90 3.91 -3.95
CA PRO A 137 8.33 3.53 -2.62
C PRO A 137 8.92 4.75 -1.91
N VAL A 138 8.48 4.97 -0.67
CA VAL A 138 8.91 6.12 0.14
C VAL A 138 9.58 5.72 1.44
N TYR A 139 9.27 4.54 1.96
CA TYR A 139 9.78 4.11 3.24
C TYR A 139 9.84 2.59 3.36
N ASP A 140 10.99 2.06 3.78
CA ASP A 140 11.17 0.64 4.09
C ASP A 140 11.37 0.40 5.58
N ARG A 141 10.80 -0.71 6.08
CA ARG A 141 11.02 -1.23 7.43
C ARG A 141 11.44 -2.69 7.38
N SER A 142 12.62 -3.00 7.88
CA SER A 142 13.04 -4.39 8.08
C SER A 142 12.21 -5.06 9.20
N LEU A 143 11.75 -6.28 8.95
CA LEU A 143 11.14 -7.16 9.96
C LEU A 143 12.13 -8.21 10.48
N ASN A 144 13.20 -8.47 9.73
CA ASN A 144 14.36 -9.22 10.19
C ASN A 144 15.67 -8.58 9.68
N CYS A 145 16.80 -9.08 10.16
CA CYS A 145 18.12 -8.57 9.79
C CYS A 145 18.57 -8.91 8.36
N LEU A 146 17.84 -9.79 7.67
CA LEU A 146 18.13 -10.19 6.29
C LEU A 146 17.56 -9.18 5.28
N TYR A 147 16.48 -8.49 5.63
CA TYR A 147 15.89 -7.46 4.79
C TYR A 147 16.65 -6.14 4.88
N GLN A 148 17.09 -5.64 3.73
CA GLN A 148 17.83 -4.39 3.61
C GLN A 148 16.88 -3.25 3.23
N ARG A 149 16.83 -2.22 4.07
CA ARG A 149 16.04 -1.00 3.77
C ARG A 149 16.66 -0.27 2.58
N ARG A 150 15.83 0.17 1.65
CA ARG A 150 16.23 0.86 0.41
C ARG A 150 15.67 2.27 0.31
N TYR A 151 14.57 2.58 0.99
CA TYR A 151 13.91 3.89 0.82
C TYR A 151 13.60 4.57 2.16
N GLN A 152 13.83 5.87 2.21
CA GLN A 152 13.33 6.74 3.28
C GLN A 152 13.21 8.21 2.81
N PRO A 153 12.32 9.03 3.39
CA PRO A 153 12.33 10.46 3.15
C PRO A 153 13.61 11.10 3.70
N VAL A 154 14.11 12.13 2.99
CA VAL A 154 15.25 12.95 3.43
C VAL A 154 14.85 13.75 4.67
N ASN A 155 13.68 14.39 4.64
CA ASN A 155 13.15 15.17 5.76
C ASN A 155 12.73 14.26 6.93
N GLU A 156 13.15 14.61 8.15
CA GLU A 156 12.86 13.82 9.35
C GLU A 156 11.37 13.80 9.70
N ASN A 157 10.66 14.93 9.60
CA ASN A 157 9.21 14.97 9.84
C ASN A 157 8.45 14.12 8.83
N ALA A 158 8.87 14.10 7.56
CA ALA A 158 8.31 13.25 6.53
C ALA A 158 8.56 11.76 6.83
N ARG A 159 9.75 11.42 7.33
CA ARG A 159 10.10 10.06 7.76
C ARG A 159 9.25 9.59 8.94
N GLU A 160 9.05 10.46 9.92
CA GLU A 160 8.18 10.21 11.08
C GLU A 160 6.72 10.04 10.67
N ALA A 161 6.22 10.87 9.75
CA ALA A 161 4.89 10.71 9.19
C ALA A 161 4.73 9.39 8.44
N ALA A 162 5.72 8.99 7.63
CA ALA A 162 5.73 7.70 6.94
C ALA A 162 5.72 6.54 7.94
N ARG A 163 6.49 6.62 9.03
CA ARG A 163 6.46 5.63 10.12
C ARG A 163 5.06 5.53 10.74
N GLY A 164 4.43 6.66 11.04
CA GLY A 164 3.07 6.67 11.61
C GLY A 164 2.03 6.05 10.68
N VAL A 165 2.19 6.21 9.35
CA VAL A 165 1.35 5.53 8.35
C VAL A 165 1.61 4.03 8.34
N VAL A 166 2.87 3.59 8.31
CA VAL A 166 3.24 2.16 8.37
C VAL A 166 2.63 1.50 9.59
N GLU A 167 2.73 2.13 10.77
CA GLU A 167 2.17 1.59 12.01
C GLU A 167 0.65 1.45 11.94
N THR A 168 -0.04 2.49 11.46
CA THR A 168 -1.50 2.49 11.31
C THR A 168 -1.97 1.39 10.35
N LEU A 169 -1.41 1.35 9.14
CA LEU A 169 -1.77 0.36 8.12
C LEU A 169 -1.40 -1.06 8.55
N ARG A 170 -0.30 -1.22 9.29
CA ARG A 170 0.10 -2.52 9.84
C ARG A 170 -0.92 -3.04 10.86
N THR A 171 -1.33 -2.20 11.80
CA THR A 171 -2.36 -2.60 12.79
C THR A 171 -3.65 -3.00 12.09
N ILE A 172 -4.08 -2.25 11.07
CA ILE A 172 -5.25 -2.61 10.28
C ILE A 172 -5.03 -3.96 9.58
N GLY A 173 -3.91 -4.14 8.90
CA GLY A 173 -3.57 -5.42 8.29
C GLY A 173 -3.67 -6.57 9.29
N GLU A 174 -3.08 -6.44 10.48
CA GLU A 174 -3.11 -7.48 11.53
C GLU A 174 -4.53 -7.79 12.03
N MET A 175 -5.41 -6.80 12.14
CA MET A 175 -6.81 -7.00 12.57
C MET A 175 -7.67 -7.71 11.52
N TYR A 176 -7.41 -7.46 10.24
CA TYR A 176 -8.20 -7.98 9.11
C TYR A 176 -7.45 -9.07 8.33
N SER A 177 -6.41 -9.65 8.93
CA SER A 177 -5.75 -10.83 8.40
C SER A 177 -6.73 -11.99 8.41
N PRO A 178 -6.88 -12.76 7.32
CA PRO A 178 -7.61 -14.01 7.38
C PRO A 178 -7.01 -14.85 8.51
N ILE A 179 -7.86 -15.37 9.40
CA ILE A 179 -7.44 -16.43 10.31
C ILE A 179 -7.04 -17.58 9.37
N GLU A 180 -5.75 -17.87 9.27
CA GLU A 180 -5.30 -19.15 8.73
C GLU A 180 -5.95 -20.23 9.61
N GLN A 181 -7.05 -20.81 9.13
CA GLN A 181 -7.59 -22.03 9.68
C GLN A 181 -6.67 -23.15 9.23
N ASP A 182 -5.62 -23.39 10.03
CA ASP A 182 -4.86 -24.65 10.01
C ASP A 182 -5.72 -25.81 10.52
#